data_AF-X1HMT8-F1
#
_entry.id   AF-X1HMT8-F1
#
_cell.length_a   1.000
_cell.length_b   1.000
_cell.length_c   1.000
_cell.angle_alpha   90.00
_cell.angle_beta   90.00
_cell.angle_gamma   90.00
#
_symmetry.space_group_name_H-M   'P 1'
#
loop_
_entity.id
_entity.type
_entity.pdbx_description
1 polymer ?
#
loop_
_entity_poly.entity_id
_entity_poly.type
_entity_poly.pdbx_seq_one_letter_code
_entity_poly.pdbx_strand_id
1 'polypeptide(L)'
;SDDMNKILEITGVRPITGSGPILLVDGNNVELTCGLTSFGAYYNGENHKIIEEINLKLWKSILERVTKWGVQWYMMGDFMSRLMVDIGAYPPMFYNLMKSIKKTLDPRMILSRGKFNFWEGI
;
A
#
# COMPACT_ATOMS: atom_id res chain seq x y z
N SER A 1 5.97 -17.96 -11.68
CA SER A 1 5.50 -16.71 -12.32
C SER A 1 6.66 -16.19 -13.16
N ASP A 2 6.42 -15.86 -14.42
CA ASP A 2 7.47 -15.37 -15.34
C ASP A 2 8.16 -14.11 -14.82
N ASP A 3 7.40 -13.23 -14.15
CA ASP A 3 7.93 -12.02 -13.51
C ASP A 3 8.97 -12.34 -12.42
N MET A 4 8.78 -13.44 -11.68
CA MET A 4 9.71 -13.88 -10.63
C MET A 4 10.99 -14.47 -11.21
N ASN A 5 10.89 -15.13 -12.36
CA ASN A 5 12.06 -15.65 -13.08
C ASN A 5 12.92 -14.50 -13.61
N LYS A 6 12.31 -13.44 -14.16
CA LYS A 6 13.04 -12.24 -14.59
C LYS A 6 13.80 -11.56 -13.45
N ILE A 7 13.19 -11.48 -12.25
CA ILE A 7 13.87 -10.92 -11.07
C ILE A 7 15.07 -11.79 -10.67
N LEU A 8 14.93 -13.12 -10.69
CA LEU A 8 16.04 -14.03 -10.42
C LEU A 8 17.17 -13.88 -11.45
N GLU A 9 16.83 -13.77 -12.73
CA GLU A 9 17.81 -13.54 -13.81
C GLU A 9 18.58 -12.22 -13.62
N ILE A 10 17.90 -11.14 -13.24
CA ILE A 10 18.52 -9.83 -13.01
C ILE A 10 19.39 -9.85 -11.75
N THR A 11 18.85 -10.34 -10.63
CA THR A 11 19.43 -10.13 -9.30
C THR A 11 20.31 -11.29 -8.82
N GLY A 12 20.22 -12.48 -9.44
CA GLY A 12 20.89 -13.70 -8.98
C GLY A 12 20.35 -14.25 -7.65
N VAL A 13 19.34 -13.61 -7.05
CA VAL A 13 18.76 -13.97 -5.76
C VAL A 13 17.33 -14.44 -5.96
N ARG A 14 16.96 -15.55 -5.30
CA ARG A 14 15.57 -16.01 -5.32
C ARG A 14 14.66 -14.99 -4.64
N PRO A 15 13.46 -14.75 -5.16
CA PRO A 15 12.48 -13.92 -4.48
C PRO A 15 12.17 -14.49 -3.08
N ILE A 16 12.56 -13.77 -2.01
CA ILE A 16 12.22 -14.14 -0.64
C ILE A 16 10.89 -13.46 -0.29
N THR A 17 9.87 -14.27 -0.01
CA THR A 17 8.57 -13.78 0.45
C THR A 17 8.52 -13.71 1.97
N GLY A 18 8.20 -12.54 2.51
CA GLY A 18 7.67 -12.36 3.86
C GLY A 18 6.45 -11.44 3.79
N SER A 19 5.36 -11.80 4.47
CA SER A 19 4.24 -10.90 4.77
C SER A 19 3.57 -11.35 6.05
N GLY A 20 2.88 -10.43 6.72
CA GLY A 20 2.13 -10.75 7.92
C GLY A 20 1.04 -9.70 8.10
N PRO A 21 -0.20 -10.16 8.16
CA PRO A 21 -1.35 -9.33 8.42
C PRO A 21 -1.45 -8.97 9.90
N ILE A 22 -2.16 -7.87 10.19
CA ILE A 22 -2.68 -7.58 11.53
C ILE A 22 -3.93 -8.44 11.71
N LEU A 23 -3.88 -9.38 12.65
CA LEU A 23 -5.01 -10.26 12.98
C LEU A 23 -5.52 -9.88 14.37
N LEU A 24 -6.83 -9.70 14.48
CA LEU A 24 -7.52 -9.66 15.78
C LEU A 24 -7.54 -11.09 16.34
N VAL A 25 -6.79 -11.34 17.41
CA VAL A 25 -6.79 -12.61 18.13
C VAL A 25 -7.32 -12.36 19.53
N ASP A 26 -8.45 -12.99 19.85
CA ASP A 26 -9.00 -13.10 21.20
C ASP A 26 -9.11 -11.78 21.98
N GLY A 27 -9.74 -10.77 21.38
CA GLY A 27 -10.02 -9.48 22.04
C GLY A 27 -8.81 -8.59 22.32
N ASN A 28 -7.62 -8.99 21.87
CA ASN A 28 -6.39 -8.22 22.04
C ASN A 28 -5.83 -7.75 20.69
N ASN A 29 -5.37 -6.50 20.63
CA ASN A 29 -4.60 -5.99 19.49
C ASN A 29 -3.18 -6.56 19.56
N VAL A 30 -2.92 -7.66 18.85
CA VAL A 30 -1.56 -8.19 18.67
C VAL A 30 -0.94 -7.54 17.44
N GLU A 31 0.11 -6.74 17.63
CA GLU A 31 0.91 -6.22 16.52
C GLU A 31 1.89 -7.29 16.05
N LEU A 32 1.59 -7.92 14.91
CA LEU A 32 2.53 -8.74 14.17
C LEU A 32 3.19 -7.87 13.09
N THR A 33 4.40 -7.41 13.35
CA THR A 33 5.19 -6.67 12.36
C THR A 33 5.62 -7.63 11.26
N CYS A 34 5.10 -7.45 10.06
CA CYS A 34 5.64 -8.14 8.90
C CYS A 34 5.72 -7.18 7.72
N GLY A 35 6.96 -6.90 7.32
CA GLY A 35 7.24 -6.12 6.12
C GLY A 35 7.04 -6.97 4.87
N LEU A 36 6.57 -6.33 3.81
CA LEU A 36 6.74 -6.84 2.45
C LEU A 36 8.15 -6.48 2.00
N THR A 37 8.99 -7.47 1.70
CA THR A 37 10.28 -7.22 1.07
C THR A 37 10.03 -6.82 -0.38
N SER A 38 10.22 -5.54 -0.68
CA SER A 38 10.27 -5.06 -2.07
C SER A 38 11.64 -5.42 -2.64
N PHE A 39 11.69 -5.74 -3.94
CA PHE A 39 12.95 -5.91 -4.64
C PHE A 39 13.62 -4.54 -4.83
N GLY A 40 14.92 -4.44 -4.57
CA GLY A 40 15.68 -3.24 -4.92
C GLY A 40 15.66 -3.04 -6.43
N ALA A 41 15.03 -1.96 -6.91
CA ALA A 41 15.00 -1.65 -8.34
C ALA A 41 16.39 -1.25 -8.87
N TYR A 42 17.25 -0.72 -8.00
CA TYR A 42 18.64 -0.45 -8.33
C TYR A 42 19.50 -1.68 -8.05
N TYR A 43 20.10 -2.24 -9.09
CA TYR A 43 20.96 -3.42 -9.01
C TYR A 43 22.09 -3.31 -10.03
N ASN A 44 23.32 -3.62 -9.58
CA ASN A 44 24.53 -3.62 -10.40
C ASN A 44 24.76 -2.32 -11.20
N GLY A 45 24.58 -1.15 -10.57
CA GLY A 45 24.80 0.14 -11.22
C GLY A 45 23.61 0.66 -12.03
N GLU A 46 22.58 -0.15 -12.25
CA GLU A 46 21.46 0.16 -13.14
C GLU A 46 20.12 0.17 -12.40
N ASN A 47 19.19 0.99 -12.89
CA ASN A 47 17.82 1.04 -12.39
C ASN A 47 16.89 0.22 -13.30
N HIS A 48 16.33 -0.85 -12.76
CA HIS A 48 15.50 -1.83 -13.45
C HIS A 48 14.02 -1.51 -13.25
N LYS A 49 13.43 -0.74 -14.18
CA LYS A 49 12.00 -0.34 -14.12
C LYS A 49 11.03 -1.52 -13.98
N ILE A 50 11.36 -2.68 -14.57
CA ILE A 50 10.54 -3.89 -14.45
C ILE A 50 10.35 -4.33 -12.99
N ILE A 51 11.37 -4.13 -12.15
CA ILE A 51 11.32 -4.47 -10.73
C ILE A 51 10.37 -3.53 -9.98
N GLU A 52 10.39 -2.25 -10.32
CA GLU A 52 9.44 -1.26 -9.78
C GLU A 52 7.99 -1.63 -10.13
N GLU A 53 7.73 -1.95 -11.40
CA GLU A 53 6.40 -2.37 -11.85
C GLU A 53 5.91 -3.64 -11.16
N ILE A 54 6.79 -4.63 -10.98
CA ILE A 54 6.46 -5.88 -10.28
C ILE A 54 6.17 -5.58 -8.80
N ASN A 55 7.00 -4.78 -8.13
CA ASN A 55 6.75 -4.37 -6.75
C ASN A 55 5.37 -3.72 -6.61
N LEU A 56 5.01 -2.78 -7.50
CA LEU A 56 3.70 -2.12 -7.47
C LEU A 56 2.54 -3.11 -7.65
N LYS A 57 2.67 -4.07 -8.58
CA LYS A 57 1.68 -5.14 -8.77
C LYS A 57 1.52 -6.01 -7.51
N LEU A 58 2.62 -6.39 -6.88
CA LEU A 58 2.61 -7.20 -5.65
C LEU A 58 1.98 -6.46 -4.49
N TRP A 59 2.36 -5.19 -4.28
CA TRP A 59 1.76 -4.31 -3.28
C TRP A 59 0.24 -4.19 -3.48
N LYS A 60 -0.21 -3.94 -4.71
CA LYS A 60 -1.64 -3.87 -5.03
C LYS A 60 -2.37 -5.18 -4.73
N SER A 61 -1.81 -6.30 -5.20
CA SER A 61 -2.40 -7.63 -5.02
C SER A 61 -2.56 -8.03 -3.55
N ILE A 62 -1.53 -7.78 -2.72
CA ILE A 62 -1.62 -8.12 -1.29
C ILE A 62 -2.57 -7.20 -0.54
N LEU A 63 -2.53 -5.88 -0.81
CA LEU A 63 -3.42 -4.90 -0.20
C LEU A 63 -4.88 -5.24 -0.48
N GLU A 64 -5.22 -5.46 -1.73
CA GLU A 64 -6.58 -5.87 -2.11
C GLU A 64 -7.00 -7.17 -1.42
N ARG A 65 -6.12 -8.16 -1.37
CA ARG A 65 -6.43 -9.45 -0.74
C ARG A 65 -6.75 -9.27 0.73
N VAL A 66 -5.83 -8.73 1.53
CA VAL A 66 -5.97 -8.75 2.99
C VAL A 66 -6.97 -7.71 3.48
N THR A 67 -7.08 -6.54 2.84
CA THR A 67 -8.04 -5.51 3.23
C THR A 67 -9.48 -5.99 3.04
N LYS A 68 -9.77 -6.77 1.98
CA LYS A 68 -11.09 -7.40 1.78
C LYS A 68 -11.46 -8.41 2.88
N TRP A 69 -10.47 -8.96 3.58
CA TRP A 69 -10.68 -9.86 4.72
C TRP A 69 -10.67 -9.13 6.07
N GLY A 70 -10.74 -7.80 6.08
CA GLY A 70 -10.84 -7.00 7.32
C GLY A 70 -9.51 -6.64 7.97
N VAL A 71 -8.37 -6.92 7.31
CA VAL A 71 -7.05 -6.46 7.79
C VAL A 71 -6.95 -4.96 7.58
N GLN A 72 -6.54 -4.24 8.63
CA GLN A 72 -6.29 -2.80 8.58
C GLN A 72 -4.81 -2.50 8.61
N TRP A 73 -4.41 -1.46 7.88
CA TRP A 73 -3.04 -0.95 7.84
C TRP A 73 -2.95 0.31 8.71
N TYR A 74 -1.97 0.38 9.60
CA TYR A 74 -1.84 1.49 10.55
C TYR A 74 -0.96 2.62 10.02
N MET A 75 0.06 2.28 9.21
CA MET A 75 0.93 3.25 8.52
C MET A 75 0.90 2.99 7.02
N MET A 76 0.58 4.04 6.27
CA MET A 76 0.58 4.01 4.81
C MET A 76 1.37 5.21 4.31
N GLY A 77 2.22 5.02 3.31
CA GLY A 77 2.88 6.11 2.57
C GLY A 77 1.93 6.85 1.62
N ASP A 78 2.45 7.67 0.71
CA ASP A 78 1.64 8.37 -0.31
C ASP A 78 0.91 7.36 -1.21
N PHE A 79 1.68 6.47 -1.87
CA PHE A 79 1.15 5.45 -2.78
C PHE A 79 0.07 4.56 -2.14
N MET A 80 0.39 3.91 -1.00
CA MET A 80 -0.55 3.01 -0.34
C MET A 80 -1.83 3.73 0.11
N SER A 81 -1.73 4.99 0.56
CA SER A 81 -2.91 5.72 1.00
C SER A 81 -3.91 5.97 -0.12
N ARG A 82 -3.43 6.19 -1.35
CA ARG A 82 -4.29 6.36 -2.54
C ARG A 82 -4.87 5.04 -2.99
N LEU A 83 -4.06 3.99 -2.99
CA LEU A 83 -4.51 2.65 -3.33
C LEU A 83 -5.64 2.16 -2.39
N MET A 84 -5.59 2.49 -1.10
CA MET A 84 -6.70 2.20 -0.17
C MET A 84 -8.03 2.83 -0.60
N VAL A 85 -7.99 4.00 -1.25
CA VAL A 85 -9.17 4.64 -1.86
C VAL A 85 -9.65 3.82 -3.05
N ASP A 86 -8.74 3.48 -3.96
CA ASP A 86 -9.08 2.77 -5.21
C ASP A 86 -9.73 1.41 -4.96
N ILE A 87 -9.33 0.72 -3.89
CA ILE A 87 -9.86 -0.61 -3.54
C ILE A 87 -11.14 -0.53 -2.68
N GLY A 88 -11.61 0.68 -2.36
CA GLY A 88 -12.80 0.90 -1.53
C GLY A 88 -12.62 0.40 -0.10
N ALA A 89 -11.44 0.61 0.50
CA ALA A 89 -11.11 0.07 1.82
C ALA A 89 -12.00 0.58 2.95
N TYR A 90 -12.62 1.76 2.78
CA TYR A 90 -13.52 2.36 3.76
C TYR A 90 -14.88 2.67 3.13
N PRO A 91 -15.97 2.67 3.93
CA PRO A 91 -17.28 3.04 3.42
C PRO A 91 -17.30 4.52 2.96
N PRO A 92 -18.15 4.89 1.99
CA PRO A 92 -18.24 6.27 1.50
C PRO A 92 -18.48 7.32 2.59
N MET A 93 -19.25 6.96 3.63
CA MET A 93 -19.49 7.84 4.78
C MET A 93 -18.20 8.27 5.48
N PHE A 94 -17.24 7.35 5.65
CA PHE A 94 -15.95 7.67 6.25
C PHE A 94 -15.17 8.67 5.39
N TYR A 95 -15.08 8.41 4.09
CA TYR A 95 -14.40 9.33 3.17
C TYR A 95 -15.05 10.71 3.14
N ASN A 96 -16.38 10.80 3.12
CA ASN A 96 -17.10 12.07 3.12
C ASN A 96 -16.88 12.87 4.40
N LEU A 97 -16.86 12.21 5.56
CA LEU A 97 -16.51 12.83 6.83
C LEU A 97 -15.07 13.38 6.80
N MET A 98 -14.10 12.57 6.37
CA MET A 98 -12.70 12.98 6.32
C MET A 98 -12.46 14.12 5.32
N LYS A 99 -13.11 14.09 4.15
CA LYS A 99 -13.11 15.18 3.17
C LYS A 99 -13.68 16.48 3.75
N SER A 100 -14.78 16.38 4.53
CA SER A 100 -15.38 17.54 5.21
C SER A 100 -14.41 18.16 6.22
N ILE A 101 -13.80 17.34 7.08
CA ILE A 101 -12.78 17.80 8.04
C ILE A 101 -11.62 18.48 7.31
N LYS A 102 -11.11 17.84 6.24
CA LYS A 102 -10.01 18.36 5.45
C LYS A 102 -10.32 19.73 4.86
N LYS A 103 -11.51 19.92 4.27
CA LYS A 103 -11.94 21.18 3.69
C LYS A 103 -12.08 22.30 4.73
N THR A 104 -12.57 21.96 5.93
CA THR A 104 -12.72 22.92 7.03
C THR A 104 -11.37 23.40 7.55
N LEU A 105 -10.41 22.49 7.73
CA LEU A 105 -9.10 22.81 8.33
C LEU A 105 -8.04 23.28 7.31
N ASP A 106 -8.13 22.82 6.07
CA ASP A 106 -7.21 23.18 4.98
C ASP A 106 -7.99 23.58 3.71
N PRO A 107 -8.66 24.75 3.73
CA PRO A 107 -9.51 25.19 2.62
C PRO A 107 -8.73 25.46 1.33
N ARG A 108 -7.41 25.68 1.41
CA ARG A 108 -6.53 25.88 0.25
C ARG A 108 -5.86 24.58 -0.23
N MET A 109 -6.12 23.45 0.44
CA MET A 109 -5.60 22.13 0.08
C MET A 109 -4.08 22.06 -0.07
N ILE A 110 -3.35 22.78 0.79
CA ILE A 110 -1.87 22.85 0.74
C ILE A 110 -1.19 21.74 1.53
N LEU A 111 -1.87 21.15 2.53
CA LEU A 111 -1.29 20.15 3.41
C LEU A 111 -1.48 18.74 2.83
N SER A 112 -0.37 18.07 2.49
CA SER A 112 -0.35 16.66 2.08
C SER A 112 -1.38 16.28 1.02
N ARG A 113 -1.46 17.09 -0.04
CA ARG A 113 -2.37 16.86 -1.18
C ARG A 113 -2.16 15.46 -1.76
N GLY A 114 -3.25 14.73 -2.02
CA GLY A 114 -3.21 13.35 -2.50
C GLY A 114 -3.30 12.28 -1.41
N LYS A 115 -2.99 12.60 -0.16
CA LYS A 115 -3.10 11.63 0.94
C LYS A 115 -4.56 11.15 1.07
N PHE A 116 -4.79 9.84 0.88
CA PHE A 116 -6.13 9.22 0.84
C PHE A 116 -7.14 9.93 -0.08
N ASN A 117 -6.69 10.72 -1.05
CA ASN A 117 -7.54 11.53 -1.93
C ASN A 117 -8.64 12.34 -1.22
N PHE A 118 -8.39 12.82 0.01
CA PHE A 118 -9.35 13.67 0.74
C PHE A 118 -9.56 15.06 0.13
N TRP A 119 -8.85 15.37 -0.96
CA TRP A 119 -8.87 16.67 -1.63
C TRP A 119 -9.77 16.70 -2.86
N GLU A 120 -10.21 15.54 -3.38
CA GLU A 120 -11.13 15.47 -4.53
C GLU A 120 -12.59 15.53 -4.08
N GLY A 121 -13.43 16.18 -4.89
CA GLY A 121 -14.85 16.45 -4.64
C GLY A 121 -15.69 15.25 -4.21
N ILE A 122 -16.87 15.55 -3.66
CA ILE A 122 -17.94 14.57 -3.41
C ILE A 122 -18.50 14.14 -4.76
#